data_AF-A0A1Y1UWQ7-F1
#
_entry.id   AF-A0A1Y1UWQ7-F1
#
_cell.length_a   1.000
_cell.length_b   1.000
_cell.length_c   1.000
_cell.angle_alpha   90.00
_cell.angle_beta   90.00
_cell.angle_gamma   90.00
#
_symmetry.space_group_name_H-M   'P 1'
#
loop_
_entity.id
_entity.type
_entity.pdbx_description
1 polymer ?
#
loop_
_entity_poly.entity_id
_entity_poly.type
_entity_poly.pdbx_seq_one_letter_code
_entity_poly.pdbx_strand_id
1 'polypeptide(L)'
;MIDIAQNSALQNSNLFKVQQPQLKTINVIENKTYDEERALYNVKDTYIKNCTFAGPRDGESSLKESRNIVVDSCNFSLRYPLWHNQKYVLKNSNLDEKTRAPIWYANNGYIDSCKIESVKCLREFKNSVVKGEYLAGFQRILTLIIVKSLKLKLNIKGHVDSIKNPKSGKITVDSVGEIILEVLLWKKCPNYY
;
A
#
# COMPACT_ATOMS: atom_id res chain seq x y z
N MET A 1 22.16 -6.40 5.58
CA MET A 1 21.32 -5.34 6.19
C MET A 1 21.79 -4.01 5.63
N ILE A 2 21.01 -3.39 4.73
CA ILE A 2 21.30 -2.02 4.27
C ILE A 2 20.38 -1.10 5.07
N ASP A 3 20.91 -0.49 6.13
CA ASP A 3 20.27 0.66 6.77
C ASP A 3 20.60 1.88 5.90
N ILE A 4 19.64 2.35 5.10
CA ILE A 4 19.75 3.64 4.42
C ILE A 4 19.48 4.72 5.49
N ALA A 5 20.49 4.98 6.31
CA ALA A 5 20.52 6.11 7.22
C ALA A 5 21.03 7.33 6.44
N GLN A 6 20.13 8.22 6.04
CA GLN A 6 20.54 9.59 5.72
C GLN A 6 20.45 10.43 7.00
N ASN A 7 21.62 10.93 7.41
CA ASN A 7 21.96 11.76 8.56
C ASN A 7 22.16 11.07 9.91
N SER A 8 23.43 11.10 10.30
CA SER A 8 24.00 10.95 11.63
C SER A 8 23.38 11.92 12.63
N ALA A 9 23.27 11.44 13.88
CA ALA A 9 22.73 12.10 15.07
C ALA A 9 21.20 12.08 15.20
N LEU A 10 20.67 11.00 15.80
CA LEU A 10 19.67 11.04 16.88
C LEU A 10 19.37 9.62 17.37
N GLN A 11 20.09 9.20 18.41
CA GLN A 11 19.59 8.22 19.37
C GLN A 11 18.40 8.86 20.09
N ASN A 12 17.19 8.66 19.57
CA ASN A 12 15.95 8.93 20.30
C ASN A 12 14.93 7.84 19.91
N SER A 13 14.86 6.80 20.74
CA SER A 13 14.13 5.55 20.56
C SER A 13 12.60 5.68 20.49
N ASN A 14 12.05 6.90 20.47
CA ASN A 14 10.61 7.19 20.41
C ASN A 14 10.16 8.09 19.25
N LEU A 15 11.04 8.57 18.36
CA LEU A 15 10.65 9.56 17.32
C LEU A 15 9.86 8.98 16.11
N PHE A 16 9.89 7.65 15.91
CA PHE A 16 9.36 6.99 14.70
C PHE A 16 8.17 6.03 14.92
N LYS A 17 7.40 6.19 16.00
CA LYS A 17 6.21 5.33 16.21
C LYS A 17 5.06 5.72 15.28
N VAL A 18 5.09 5.24 14.03
CA VAL A 18 3.85 5.09 13.26
C VAL A 18 3.08 3.93 13.88
N GLN A 19 1.84 4.17 14.30
CA GLN A 19 0.98 3.22 15.00
C GLN A 19 -0.19 2.80 14.12
N GLN A 20 -0.83 1.68 14.45
CA GLN A 20 -2.10 1.30 13.81
C GLN A 20 -3.10 2.46 13.93
N PRO A 21 -3.80 2.83 12.85
CA PRO A 21 -4.83 3.85 12.96
C PRO A 21 -5.93 3.35 13.89
N GLN A 22 -6.42 4.21 14.79
CA GLN A 22 -7.61 3.92 15.59
C GLN A 22 -8.84 4.04 14.69
N LEU A 23 -9.42 2.92 14.29
CA LEU A 23 -10.63 2.88 13.47
C LEU A 23 -11.84 2.50 14.31
N LYS A 24 -12.98 3.09 13.99
CA LYS A 24 -14.30 2.63 14.41
C LYS A 24 -15.09 2.36 13.14
N THR A 25 -15.45 1.10 12.91
CA THR A 25 -16.32 0.70 11.80
C THR A 25 -17.74 0.55 12.31
N ILE A 26 -18.71 0.99 11.51
CA ILE A 26 -20.15 0.86 11.83
C ILE A 26 -20.87 -0.07 10.84
N ASN A 27 -20.27 -0.32 9.68
CA ASN A 27 -20.81 -1.21 8.64
C ASN A 27 -19.95 -2.46 8.51
N VAL A 28 -20.57 -3.55 8.05
CA VAL A 28 -19.87 -4.81 7.71
C VAL A 28 -20.29 -5.25 6.30
N ILE A 29 -19.30 -5.59 5.47
CA ILE A 29 -19.49 -6.25 4.17
C ILE A 29 -18.72 -7.56 4.25
N GLU A 30 -19.40 -8.69 4.04
CA GLU A 30 -18.73 -9.99 4.13
C GLU A 30 -19.20 -11.00 3.08
N ASN A 31 -18.27 -11.90 2.72
CA ASN A 31 -18.52 -13.05 1.84
C ASN A 31 -19.12 -12.65 0.47
N LYS A 32 -18.64 -11.53 -0.09
CA LYS A 32 -19.06 -11.02 -1.40
C LYS A 32 -17.97 -11.17 -2.44
N THR A 33 -18.40 -11.30 -3.69
CA THR A 33 -17.53 -11.22 -4.85
C THR A 33 -17.90 -9.98 -5.66
N TYR A 34 -16.89 -9.20 -6.03
CA TYR A 34 -17.03 -7.99 -6.84
C TYR A 34 -16.09 -8.08 -8.04
N ASP A 35 -16.63 -7.97 -9.25
CA ASP A 35 -15.85 -8.01 -10.48
C ASP A 35 -15.97 -6.73 -11.33
N GLU A 36 -16.77 -5.77 -10.87
CA GLU A 36 -17.07 -4.53 -11.58
C GLU A 36 -16.16 -3.35 -11.21
N GLU A 37 -16.14 -2.36 -12.09
CA GLU A 37 -15.41 -1.11 -11.86
C GLU A 37 -15.99 -0.36 -10.67
N ARG A 38 -15.13 -0.03 -9.70
CA ARG A 38 -15.46 0.79 -8.52
C ARG A 38 -16.62 0.24 -7.68
N ALA A 39 -16.70 -1.08 -7.56
CA ALA A 39 -17.76 -1.78 -6.82
C ALA A 39 -18.06 -1.24 -5.41
N LEU A 40 -17.03 -0.79 -4.67
CA LEU A 40 -17.15 -0.20 -3.34
C LEU A 40 -16.55 1.21 -3.30
N TYR A 41 -16.85 2.02 -4.33
CA TYR A 41 -16.38 3.40 -4.41
C TYR A 41 -16.71 4.22 -3.16
N ASN A 42 -15.72 4.96 -2.65
CA ASN A 42 -15.88 5.92 -1.56
C ASN A 42 -16.58 5.31 -0.32
N VAL A 43 -16.39 4.00 -0.08
CA VAL A 43 -16.96 3.33 1.09
C VAL A 43 -16.28 3.85 2.36
N LYS A 44 -17.07 4.03 3.42
CA LYS A 44 -16.62 4.65 4.67
C LYS A 44 -17.03 3.83 5.88
N ASP A 45 -16.19 3.89 6.92
CA ASP A 45 -16.50 3.34 8.24
C ASP A 45 -16.93 1.87 8.19
N THR A 46 -16.27 1.08 7.34
CA THR A 46 -16.72 -0.27 6.97
C THR A 46 -15.65 -1.32 7.23
N TYR A 47 -16.08 -2.43 7.81
CA TYR A 47 -15.29 -3.66 7.91
C TYR A 47 -15.64 -4.59 6.75
N ILE A 48 -14.70 -4.76 5.82
CA ILE A 48 -14.80 -5.60 4.63
C ILE A 48 -14.04 -6.89 4.92
N LYS A 49 -14.75 -8.03 4.95
CA LYS A 49 -14.21 -9.30 5.42
C LYS A 49 -14.52 -10.43 4.45
N ASN A 50 -13.56 -11.31 4.17
CA ASN A 50 -13.79 -12.51 3.36
C ASN A 50 -14.37 -12.20 1.97
N CYS A 51 -14.01 -11.06 1.37
CA CYS A 51 -14.49 -10.67 0.05
C CYS A 51 -13.46 -11.00 -1.04
N THR A 52 -13.94 -11.26 -2.24
CA THR A 52 -13.12 -11.47 -3.44
C THR A 52 -13.36 -10.36 -4.44
N PHE A 53 -12.28 -9.73 -4.92
CA PHE A 53 -12.31 -8.72 -5.96
C PHE A 53 -11.67 -9.31 -7.22
N ALA A 54 -12.48 -10.01 -8.00
CA ALA A 54 -12.11 -10.71 -9.23
C ALA A 54 -13.37 -11.16 -9.99
N GLY A 55 -13.26 -11.28 -11.31
CA GLY A 55 -14.28 -11.93 -12.13
C GLY A 55 -14.22 -11.50 -13.60
N PRO A 56 -15.14 -12.02 -14.44
CA PRO A 56 -15.08 -11.87 -15.90
C PRO A 56 -15.29 -10.45 -16.38
N ARG A 57 -15.91 -9.57 -15.58
CA ARG A 57 -16.10 -8.16 -15.93
C ARG A 57 -14.81 -7.33 -15.86
N ASP A 58 -13.74 -7.89 -15.28
CA ASP A 58 -12.39 -7.32 -15.23
C ASP A 58 -12.38 -5.82 -14.86
N GLY A 59 -13.17 -5.48 -13.83
CA GLY A 59 -13.24 -4.14 -13.30
C GLY A 59 -11.92 -3.65 -12.70
N GLU A 60 -11.96 -2.46 -12.13
CA GLU A 60 -10.81 -1.87 -11.46
C GLU A 60 -11.22 -0.94 -10.33
N SER A 61 -10.26 -0.50 -9.53
CA SER A 61 -10.44 0.57 -8.55
C SER A 61 -11.51 0.26 -7.50
N SER A 62 -11.61 -1.01 -7.07
CA SER A 62 -12.74 -1.52 -6.29
C SER A 62 -12.99 -0.76 -4.98
N LEU A 63 -11.94 -0.26 -4.31
CA LEU A 63 -12.02 0.52 -3.06
C LEU A 63 -11.56 1.97 -3.25
N LYS A 64 -11.63 2.51 -4.46
CA LYS A 64 -11.17 3.89 -4.72
C LYS A 64 -11.85 4.92 -3.82
N GLU A 65 -11.07 5.88 -3.31
CA GLU A 65 -11.49 6.97 -2.40
C GLU A 65 -12.06 6.54 -1.04
N SER A 66 -11.88 5.28 -0.63
CA SER A 66 -12.41 4.78 0.64
C SER A 66 -11.75 5.43 1.86
N ARG A 67 -12.50 5.58 2.95
CA ARG A 67 -11.98 6.14 4.22
C ARG A 67 -12.42 5.40 5.47
N ASN A 68 -11.53 5.28 6.45
CA ASN A 68 -11.81 4.60 7.72
C ASN A 68 -12.31 3.15 7.52
N ILE A 69 -11.59 2.36 6.73
CA ILE A 69 -11.98 0.99 6.39
C ILE A 69 -11.02 -0.06 6.98
N VAL A 70 -11.55 -1.24 7.28
CA VAL A 70 -10.76 -2.43 7.59
C VAL A 70 -11.03 -3.45 6.49
N VAL A 71 -9.98 -3.91 5.82
CA VAL A 71 -10.03 -4.97 4.81
C VAL A 71 -9.28 -6.17 5.38
N ASP A 72 -9.98 -7.29 5.52
CA ASP A 72 -9.46 -8.48 6.21
C ASP A 72 -9.81 -9.76 5.48
N SER A 73 -8.82 -10.64 5.31
CA SER A 73 -9.04 -11.96 4.73
C SER A 73 -9.67 -11.88 3.33
N CYS A 74 -9.29 -10.86 2.56
CA CYS A 74 -9.80 -10.61 1.22
C CYS A 74 -8.81 -11.05 0.14
N ASN A 75 -9.33 -11.38 -1.04
CA ASN A 75 -8.54 -11.73 -2.21
C ASN A 75 -8.74 -10.70 -3.32
N PHE A 76 -7.67 -10.27 -3.96
CA PHE A 76 -7.70 -9.32 -5.07
C PHE A 76 -6.99 -9.90 -6.29
N SER A 77 -7.64 -9.72 -7.44
CA SER A 77 -7.08 -9.90 -8.78
C SER A 77 -7.39 -8.72 -9.72
N LEU A 78 -8.22 -7.75 -9.29
CA LEU A 78 -8.52 -6.53 -10.05
C LEU A 78 -7.46 -5.44 -9.83
N ARG A 79 -7.33 -4.53 -10.80
CA ARG A 79 -6.33 -3.46 -10.79
C ARG A 79 -6.71 -2.31 -9.83
N TYR A 80 -5.70 -1.63 -9.28
CA TYR A 80 -5.83 -0.38 -8.50
C TYR A 80 -6.77 -0.40 -7.27
N PRO A 81 -6.91 -1.49 -6.48
CA PRO A 81 -7.92 -1.59 -5.43
C PRO A 81 -7.89 -0.44 -4.43
N LEU A 82 -6.74 -0.08 -3.84
CA LEU A 82 -6.62 0.98 -2.83
C LEU A 82 -6.10 2.30 -3.43
N TRP A 83 -6.80 2.85 -4.43
CA TRP A 83 -6.49 4.16 -5.01
C TRP A 83 -7.10 5.31 -4.17
N HIS A 84 -6.29 6.26 -3.71
CA HIS A 84 -6.69 7.45 -2.91
C HIS A 84 -7.33 7.13 -1.55
N ASN A 85 -6.93 6.01 -0.94
CA ASN A 85 -7.49 5.58 0.34
C ASN A 85 -6.90 6.35 1.52
N GLN A 86 -7.71 6.63 2.54
CA GLN A 86 -7.29 7.32 3.76
C GLN A 86 -7.75 6.59 5.01
N LYS A 87 -6.87 6.42 6.01
CA LYS A 87 -7.20 5.76 7.28
C LYS A 87 -7.74 4.35 7.03
N TYR A 88 -6.86 3.39 6.73
CA TYR A 88 -7.27 2.04 6.40
C TYR A 88 -6.39 0.99 7.07
N VAL A 89 -6.95 -0.21 7.24
CA VAL A 89 -6.21 -1.42 7.59
C VAL A 89 -6.42 -2.43 6.47
N LEU A 90 -5.34 -3.04 5.98
CA LEU A 90 -5.36 -4.18 5.07
C LEU A 90 -4.62 -5.32 5.77
N LYS A 91 -5.31 -6.40 6.12
CA LYS A 91 -4.71 -7.51 6.85
C LYS A 91 -5.11 -8.88 6.33
N ASN A 92 -4.26 -9.87 6.53
CA ASN A 92 -4.51 -11.28 6.18
C ASN A 92 -5.00 -11.49 4.74
N SER A 93 -4.63 -10.61 3.80
CA SER A 93 -5.22 -10.55 2.47
C SER A 93 -4.20 -10.91 1.39
N ASN A 94 -4.68 -11.44 0.28
CA ASN A 94 -3.86 -11.81 -0.88
C ASN A 94 -4.16 -10.87 -2.06
N LEU A 95 -3.12 -10.27 -2.61
CA LEU A 95 -3.17 -9.42 -3.80
C LEU A 95 -2.24 -10.06 -4.83
N ASP A 96 -2.81 -10.74 -5.82
CA ASP A 96 -2.04 -11.52 -6.79
C ASP A 96 -1.40 -10.67 -7.90
N GLU A 97 -0.65 -11.32 -8.80
CA GLU A 97 0.08 -10.69 -9.92
C GLU A 97 -0.78 -9.84 -10.85
N LYS A 98 -2.09 -10.11 -10.94
CA LYS A 98 -3.02 -9.33 -11.76
C LYS A 98 -3.42 -8.03 -11.07
N THR A 99 -3.28 -7.99 -9.74
CA THR A 99 -3.51 -6.80 -8.92
C THR A 99 -2.38 -5.79 -9.12
N ARG A 100 -2.35 -5.16 -10.29
CA ARG A 100 -1.38 -4.12 -10.61
C ARG A 100 -1.63 -2.85 -9.80
N ALA A 101 -0.54 -2.22 -9.33
CA ALA A 101 -0.59 -0.94 -8.62
C ALA A 101 -1.62 -0.90 -7.46
N PRO A 102 -1.54 -1.85 -6.51
CA PRO A 102 -2.55 -2.09 -5.49
C PRO A 102 -2.81 -0.91 -4.58
N ILE A 103 -1.78 -0.14 -4.23
CA ILE A 103 -1.88 0.89 -3.20
C ILE A 103 -1.23 2.18 -3.69
N TRP A 104 -2.06 3.07 -4.22
CA TRP A 104 -1.63 4.32 -4.85
C TRP A 104 -2.30 5.52 -4.19
N TYR A 105 -1.50 6.56 -3.88
CA TYR A 105 -1.95 7.80 -3.26
C TYR A 105 -2.65 7.59 -1.91
N ALA A 106 -2.19 6.60 -1.15
CA ALA A 106 -2.82 6.16 0.09
C ALA A 106 -2.13 6.75 1.34
N ASN A 107 -2.92 7.10 2.36
CA ASN A 107 -2.43 7.79 3.56
C ASN A 107 -3.00 7.17 4.86
N ASN A 108 -2.20 7.18 5.92
CA ASN A 108 -2.59 6.70 7.26
C ASN A 108 -3.07 5.22 7.23
N GLY A 109 -2.26 4.36 6.62
CA GLY A 109 -2.57 2.95 6.40
C GLY A 109 -1.81 2.02 7.34
N TYR A 110 -2.39 0.85 7.61
CA TYR A 110 -1.69 -0.25 8.26
C TYR A 110 -1.88 -1.53 7.44
N ILE A 111 -0.78 -2.11 6.98
CA ILE A 111 -0.78 -3.36 6.21
C ILE A 111 -0.08 -4.43 7.03
N ASP A 112 -0.71 -5.60 7.18
CA ASP A 112 -0.20 -6.68 8.04
C ASP A 112 -0.52 -8.06 7.50
N SER A 113 0.43 -8.98 7.56
CA SER A 113 0.22 -10.38 7.14
C SER A 113 -0.44 -10.53 5.77
N CYS A 114 -0.05 -9.70 4.80
CA CYS A 114 -0.59 -9.75 3.44
C CYS A 114 0.45 -10.27 2.45
N LYS A 115 0.03 -11.11 1.51
CA LYS A 115 0.83 -11.49 0.34
C LYS A 115 0.48 -10.53 -0.80
N ILE A 116 1.47 -9.83 -1.33
CA ILE A 116 1.28 -8.84 -2.41
C ILE A 116 2.27 -9.11 -3.53
N GLU A 117 1.80 -9.79 -4.55
CA GLU A 117 2.54 -10.11 -5.77
C GLU A 117 2.13 -9.08 -6.82
N SER A 118 2.82 -7.95 -6.96
CA SER A 118 2.34 -6.90 -7.87
C SER A 118 3.43 -6.09 -8.53
N VAL A 119 3.24 -5.82 -9.82
CA VAL A 119 4.01 -4.82 -10.56
C VAL A 119 3.58 -3.40 -10.12
N LYS A 120 4.52 -2.63 -9.56
CA LYS A 120 4.35 -1.25 -9.05
C LYS A 120 3.47 -1.09 -7.80
N CYS A 121 3.77 -1.87 -6.77
CA CYS A 121 2.98 -1.97 -5.55
C CYS A 121 2.60 -0.66 -4.86
N LEU A 122 3.57 0.14 -4.39
CA LEU A 122 3.31 1.37 -3.63
C LEU A 122 3.71 2.62 -4.43
N ARG A 123 2.78 3.59 -4.51
CA ARG A 123 3.04 4.94 -5.03
C ARG A 123 2.43 5.99 -4.11
N GLU A 124 3.20 7.01 -3.77
CA GLU A 124 2.73 8.14 -2.95
C GLU A 124 2.05 7.70 -1.65
N PHE A 125 2.71 6.77 -0.97
CA PHE A 125 2.24 6.12 0.26
C PHE A 125 2.80 6.85 1.49
N LYS A 126 1.91 7.31 2.40
CA LYS A 126 2.27 8.28 3.46
C LYS A 126 1.71 7.89 4.82
N ASN A 127 2.48 8.15 5.89
CA ASN A 127 2.08 7.94 7.28
C ASN A 127 1.54 6.53 7.57
N SER A 128 2.16 5.52 6.96
CA SER A 128 1.65 4.17 6.99
C SER A 128 2.69 3.18 7.50
N VAL A 129 2.21 2.07 8.05
CA VAL A 129 3.02 0.94 8.48
C VAL A 129 2.73 -0.25 7.58
N VAL A 130 3.77 -0.99 7.22
CA VAL A 130 3.65 -2.29 6.56
C VAL A 130 4.48 -3.30 7.35
N LYS A 131 3.83 -4.38 7.78
CA LYS A 131 4.43 -5.54 8.45
C LYS A 131 4.01 -6.82 7.74
N GLY A 132 4.85 -7.85 7.80
CA GLY A 132 4.52 -9.18 7.27
C GLY A 132 5.29 -9.56 6.00
N GLU A 133 4.96 -10.73 5.48
CA GLU A 133 5.67 -11.36 4.37
C GLU A 133 5.27 -10.75 3.03
N TYR A 134 6.04 -9.74 2.62
CA TYR A 134 5.88 -9.11 1.33
C TYR A 134 6.66 -9.86 0.23
N LEU A 135 6.08 -10.92 -0.32
CA LEU A 135 6.65 -11.58 -1.50
C LEU A 135 6.39 -10.74 -2.75
N ALA A 136 7.26 -9.78 -3.05
CA ALA A 136 7.34 -9.21 -4.39
C ALA A 136 7.93 -10.27 -5.33
N GLY A 137 7.04 -11.08 -5.90
CA GLY A 137 7.35 -12.04 -6.95
C GLY A 137 7.83 -11.33 -8.22
N PHE A 138 8.98 -11.80 -8.69
CA PHE A 138 9.79 -11.38 -9.82
C PHE A 138 9.05 -11.14 -11.17
N GLN A 139 9.39 -10.02 -11.82
CA GLN A 139 9.87 -9.87 -13.21
C GLN A 139 9.47 -8.48 -13.72
N ARG A 140 10.46 -7.58 -13.76
CA ARG A 140 10.39 -6.25 -14.37
C ARG A 140 9.44 -5.27 -13.68
N ILE A 141 10.05 -4.49 -12.77
CA ILE A 141 9.62 -3.17 -12.31
C ILE A 141 8.64 -3.24 -11.13
N LEU A 142 9.14 -3.70 -9.98
CA LEU A 142 8.69 -3.11 -8.72
C LEU A 142 9.32 -1.71 -8.60
N THR A 143 8.66 -0.66 -9.11
CA THR A 143 9.00 0.71 -8.72
C THR A 143 8.27 1.05 -7.43
N LEU A 144 9.00 1.03 -6.31
CA LEU A 144 8.53 1.64 -5.08
C LEU A 144 8.72 3.15 -5.20
N ILE A 145 7.72 3.91 -5.68
CA ILE A 145 7.81 5.38 -5.78
C ILE A 145 7.34 5.98 -4.45
N ILE A 146 8.26 6.17 -3.50
CA ILE A 146 7.96 6.79 -2.21
C ILE A 146 8.06 8.31 -2.35
N VAL A 147 7.13 8.91 -3.07
CA VAL A 147 7.09 10.37 -3.14
C VAL A 147 6.30 10.90 -1.93
N LYS A 148 7.07 11.46 -0.99
CA LYS A 148 6.62 12.28 0.15
C LYS A 148 5.97 11.51 1.30
N SER A 149 6.67 10.56 1.91
CA SER A 149 6.29 10.07 3.25
C SER A 149 6.97 10.90 4.32
N LEU A 150 6.24 11.28 5.38
CA LEU A 150 6.77 11.98 6.56
C LEU A 150 7.26 10.99 7.63
N LYS A 151 6.73 9.76 7.65
CA LYS A 151 7.10 8.65 8.55
C LYS A 151 6.65 7.31 7.93
N LEU A 152 7.58 6.46 7.51
CA LEU A 152 7.31 5.12 6.94
C LEU A 152 8.03 4.05 7.79
N LYS A 153 7.37 2.93 8.09
CA LYS A 153 8.05 1.71 8.56
C LYS A 153 7.60 0.54 7.69
N LEU A 154 8.53 0.02 6.89
CA LEU A 154 8.28 -1.04 5.91
C LEU A 154 9.23 -2.19 6.22
N ASN A 155 8.69 -3.36 6.55
CA ASN A 155 9.46 -4.60 6.66
C ASN A 155 8.98 -5.55 5.58
N ILE A 156 9.83 -5.82 4.60
CA ILE A 156 9.54 -6.64 3.43
C ILE A 156 10.41 -7.89 3.48
N LYS A 157 9.78 -9.05 3.28
CA LYS A 157 10.47 -10.35 3.16
C LYS A 157 10.58 -10.76 1.70
N GLY A 158 11.80 -10.89 1.19
CA GLY A 158 12.09 -11.17 -0.21
C GLY A 158 12.86 -10.06 -0.93
N HIS A 159 12.93 -10.16 -2.25
CA HIS A 159 13.64 -9.23 -3.12
C HIS A 159 12.76 -8.05 -3.53
N VAL A 160 13.32 -6.84 -3.51
CA VAL A 160 12.69 -5.62 -4.05
C VAL A 160 13.52 -5.14 -5.24
N ASP A 161 12.94 -5.12 -6.45
CA ASP A 161 13.68 -4.71 -7.65
C ASP A 161 14.27 -3.29 -7.50
N SER A 162 13.42 -2.30 -7.17
CA SER A 162 13.85 -0.91 -7.04
C SER A 162 13.12 -0.14 -5.95
N ILE A 163 13.87 0.69 -5.23
CA ILE A 163 13.34 1.71 -4.32
C ILE A 163 13.61 3.08 -4.91
N LYS A 164 12.57 3.85 -5.21
CA LYS A 164 12.68 5.14 -5.87
C LYS A 164 12.27 6.29 -4.95
N ASN A 165 13.16 7.27 -4.83
CA ASN A 165 12.97 8.54 -4.13
C ASN A 165 12.51 8.42 -2.66
N PRO A 166 13.04 7.51 -1.82
CA PRO A 166 12.67 7.46 -0.41
C PRO A 166 12.96 8.81 0.27
N LYS A 167 11.96 9.44 0.88
CA LYS A 167 12.09 10.76 1.51
C LYS A 167 12.37 10.70 3.02
N SER A 168 11.68 9.83 3.75
CA SER A 168 11.87 9.65 5.19
C SER A 168 11.24 8.33 5.68
N GLY A 169 11.69 7.85 6.84
CA GLY A 169 11.24 6.60 7.45
C GLY A 169 12.33 5.51 7.45
N LYS A 170 11.95 4.29 7.83
CA LYS A 170 12.79 3.10 7.81
C LYS A 170 12.19 2.05 6.88
N ILE A 171 12.99 1.62 5.89
CA ILE A 171 12.67 0.51 4.99
C ILE A 171 13.67 -0.60 5.29
N THR A 172 13.17 -1.79 5.57
CA THR A 172 13.95 -3.00 5.78
C THR A 172 13.46 -4.04 4.78
N VAL A 173 14.38 -4.55 3.97
CA VAL A 173 14.14 -5.56 2.94
C VAL A 173 15.23 -6.62 3.05
N ASP A 174 14.94 -7.86 2.65
CA ASP A 174 15.97 -8.91 2.64
C ASP A 174 17.02 -8.64 1.54
N SER A 175 16.59 -8.16 0.37
CA SER A 175 17.49 -7.63 -0.69
C SER A 175 16.81 -6.56 -1.54
N VAL A 176 17.62 -5.67 -2.14
CA VAL A 176 17.16 -4.65 -3.10
C VAL A 176 18.07 -4.66 -4.33
N GLY A 177 17.49 -4.55 -5.52
CA GLY A 177 18.24 -4.42 -6.77
C GLY A 177 18.89 -3.05 -6.91
N GLU A 178 18.07 -2.00 -7.00
CA GLU A 178 18.55 -0.62 -7.15
C GLU A 178 17.81 0.39 -6.25
N ILE A 179 18.51 1.47 -5.90
CA ILE A 179 17.92 2.63 -5.24
C ILE A 179 18.06 3.83 -6.18
N ILE A 180 16.94 4.36 -6.65
CA ILE A 180 16.89 5.43 -7.65
C ILE A 180 16.58 6.75 -6.95
N LEU A 181 17.46 7.74 -7.08
CA LEU A 181 17.27 9.10 -6.60
C LEU A 181 17.21 10.05 -7.80
N GLU A 182 16.01 10.48 -8.16
CA GLU A 182 15.75 11.43 -9.24
C GLU A 182 15.29 12.77 -8.67
N VAL A 183 15.73 13.86 -9.30
CA VAL A 183 15.20 15.20 -9.05
C VAL A 183 13.75 15.22 -9.54
N LEU A 184 12.81 15.17 -8.59
CA LEU A 184 11.39 15.31 -8.88
C LEU A 184 11.11 16.75 -9.35
N LEU A 185 11.17 16.99 -10.65
CA LEU A 185 10.57 18.17 -11.26
C LEU A 185 9.05 18.01 -11.17
N TRP A 186 8.47 18.52 -10.08
CA TRP A 186 7.02 18.61 -9.91
C TRP A 186 6.45 19.58 -10.96
N LYS A 187 6.17 19.09 -12.16
CA LYS A 187 5.14 19.72 -13.00
C LYS A 187 3.82 19.41 -12.30
N LYS A 188 3.19 20.42 -11.69
CA LYS A 188 1.82 20.32 -11.16
C LYS A 188 0.97 19.60 -12.21
N CYS A 189 0.48 18.40 -11.89
CA CYS A 189 -0.67 17.87 -12.62
C CYS A 189 -1.80 18.90 -12.45
N PRO A 190 -2.40 19.41 -13.54
CA PRO A 190 -3.58 20.24 -13.45
C PRO A 190 -4.65 19.48 -12.67
N ASN A 191 -5.28 20.14 -11.71
CA ASN A 191 -6.31 19.58 -10.84
C ASN A 191 -7.38 18.90 -11.70
N TYR A 192 -7.59 17.60 -11.53
CA TYR A 192 -8.86 16.96 -11.86
C TYR A 192 -9.65 16.89 -10.56
N TYR A 193 -10.60 17.81 -10.42
CA TYR A 193 -11.69 17.75 -9.45
C TYR A 193 -12.70 16.69 -9.89
#